data_AF-A0A3C0K4X9-F1
#
_entry.id   AF-A0A3C0K4X9-F1
#
_cell.length_a   1.000
_cell.length_b   1.000
_cell.length_c   1.000
_cell.angle_alpha   90.00
_cell.angle_beta   90.00
_cell.angle_gamma   90.00
#
_symmetry.space_group_name_H-M   'P 1'
#
loop_
_entity.id
_entity.type
_entity.pdbx_description
1 polymer ?
#
loop_
_entity_poly.entity_id
_entity_poly.type
_entity_poly.pdbx_seq_one_letter_code
_entity_poly.pdbx_strand_id
1 'polypeptide(L)'
;MVNLLLKHIDHVVAWGGATYDCSYIYKPKDEVELKKIFEIARTQGLTIAFRGSGQSYGDASMNGEHVLVDLSGWNKIISWDSSTGEITVQCGVTIEQLWRKVISSGWWPPVVPGTMQPT
;
A
#
# COMPACT_ATOMS: atom_id res chain seq x y z
N MET A 1 6.50 0.96 23.36
CA MET A 1 6.89 2.02 22.39
C MET A 1 7.86 1.43 21.39
N VAL A 2 7.49 1.31 20.12
CA VAL A 2 8.40 0.83 19.06
C VAL A 2 9.36 1.96 18.71
N ASN A 3 10.66 1.70 18.85
CA ASN A 3 11.74 2.65 18.55
C ASN A 3 11.93 2.74 17.02
N LEU A 4 11.25 3.70 16.38
CA LEU A 4 11.22 3.94 14.92
C LEU A 4 12.41 4.81 14.45
N LEU A 5 13.64 4.49 14.86
CA LEU A 5 14.83 5.08 14.24
C LEU A 5 14.94 4.59 12.77
N LEU A 6 15.48 5.43 11.88
CA LEU A 6 15.92 5.01 10.54
C LEU A 6 17.06 4.00 10.73
N LYS A 7 16.74 2.70 10.71
CA LYS A 7 17.70 1.65 11.08
C LYS A 7 18.26 0.90 9.89
N HIS A 8 17.48 0.73 8.83
CA HIS A 8 17.86 -0.11 7.70
C HIS A 8 17.24 0.43 6.41
N ILE A 9 18.01 0.37 5.33
CA ILE A 9 17.56 0.66 3.99
C ILE A 9 17.38 -0.68 3.26
N ASP A 10 16.20 -0.89 2.70
CA ASP A 10 15.83 -2.15 2.06
C ASP A 10 15.76 -1.98 0.55
N HIS A 11 16.22 -3.00 -0.17
CA HIS A 11 16.17 -3.05 -1.62
C HIS A 11 14.71 -3.20 -2.10
N VAL A 12 14.27 -2.32 -2.99
CA VAL A 12 12.94 -2.32 -3.60
C VAL A 12 13.10 -2.49 -5.09
N VAL A 13 12.31 -3.39 -5.67
CA VAL A 13 12.28 -3.65 -7.12
C VAL A 13 10.87 -3.38 -7.64
N ALA A 14 10.78 -2.70 -8.77
CA ALA A 14 9.52 -2.55 -9.50
C ALA A 14 9.11 -3.90 -10.12
N TRP A 15 7.83 -4.07 -10.47
CA TRP A 15 7.33 -5.36 -10.99
C TRP A 15 8.07 -5.81 -12.26
N GLY A 16 8.51 -4.86 -13.09
CA GLY A 16 9.23 -5.14 -14.34
C GLY A 16 10.66 -5.65 -14.15
N GLY A 17 11.21 -5.62 -12.92
CA GLY A 17 12.57 -6.10 -12.62
C GLY A 17 13.72 -5.22 -13.14
N ALA A 18 13.44 -4.23 -14.00
CA ALA A 18 14.44 -3.35 -14.59
C ALA A 18 14.78 -2.12 -13.72
N THR A 19 13.87 -1.72 -12.83
CA THR A 19 14.01 -0.54 -11.97
C THR A 19 14.08 -0.99 -10.50
N TYR A 20 15.11 -0.53 -9.79
CA TYR A 20 15.33 -0.84 -8.38
C TYR A 20 15.98 0.33 -7.65
N ASP A 21 15.76 0.40 -6.33
CA ASP A 21 16.39 1.35 -5.43
C ASP A 21 16.58 0.73 -4.03
N CYS A 22 17.08 1.54 -3.10
CA CYS A 22 17.05 1.22 -1.68
C CYS A 22 16.27 2.33 -0.96
N SER A 23 15.29 1.96 -0.13
CA SER A 23 14.43 2.91 0.60
C SER A 23 14.32 2.55 2.10
N TYR A 24 14.00 3.52 2.96
CA TYR A 24 13.61 3.24 4.34
C TYR A 24 12.17 2.74 4.37
N ILE A 25 11.98 1.42 4.41
CA ILE A 25 10.65 0.82 4.31
C ILE A 25 9.97 0.73 5.68
N TYR A 26 8.78 1.29 5.77
CA TYR A 26 7.92 1.15 6.95
C TYR A 26 6.60 0.47 6.61
N LYS A 27 6.14 -0.40 7.52
CA LYS A 27 4.86 -1.12 7.43
C LYS A 27 4.00 -0.78 8.65
N PRO A 28 3.40 0.42 8.71
CA PRO A 28 2.63 0.84 9.88
C PRO A 28 1.44 -0.08 10.11
N LYS A 29 1.10 -0.36 11.36
CA LYS A 29 -0.06 -1.19 11.72
C LYS A 29 -1.35 -0.38 11.82
N ASP A 30 -1.22 0.91 12.08
CA ASP A 30 -2.32 1.83 12.33
C ASP A 30 -1.90 3.28 12.00
N GLU A 31 -2.88 4.18 12.10
CA GLU A 31 -2.67 5.61 11.85
C GLU A 31 -1.71 6.27 12.85
N VAL A 32 -1.57 5.71 14.06
CA VAL A 32 -0.66 6.26 15.08
C VAL A 32 0.79 6.00 14.67
N GLU A 33 1.10 4.80 14.18
CA GLU A 33 2.41 4.49 13.59
C GLU A 33 2.65 5.28 12.30
N LEU A 34 1.64 5.46 11.44
CA LEU A 34 1.77 6.27 10.22
C LEU A 34 2.12 7.73 10.53
N LYS A 35 1.46 8.34 11.52
CA LYS A 35 1.75 9.72 11.96
C LYS A 35 3.18 9.87 12.46
N LYS A 36 3.69 8.88 13.20
CA LYS A 36 5.09 8.88 13.65
C LYS A 36 6.08 8.81 12.48
N ILE A 37 5.77 8.04 11.44
CA ILE A 37 6.60 7.98 10.22
C ILE A 37 6.64 9.35 9.53
N PHE A 38 5.51 10.06 9.46
CA PHE A 38 5.48 11.42 8.93
C PHE A 38 6.33 12.41 9.75
N GLU A 39 6.29 12.29 11.09
CA GLU A 39 7.14 13.09 11.97
C GLU A 39 8.63 12.79 11.76
N ILE A 40 9.01 11.51 11.64
CA ILE A 40 10.39 11.10 11.34
C ILE A 40 10.85 11.69 10.01
N ALA A 41 10.09 11.48 8.93
CA ALA A 41 10.46 12.00 7.62
C ALA A 41 10.64 13.53 7.64
N ARG A 42 9.70 14.24 8.28
CA ARG A 42 9.77 15.70 8.43
C ARG A 42 11.01 16.15 9.20
N THR A 43 11.31 15.53 10.35
CA THR A 43 12.47 15.91 11.18
C THR A 43 13.81 15.62 10.51
N GLN A 44 13.84 14.64 9.60
CA GLN A 44 15.04 14.23 8.88
C GLN A 44 15.15 14.86 7.48
N GLY A 45 14.18 15.68 7.05
CA GLY A 45 14.17 16.28 5.72
C GLY A 45 13.97 15.27 4.57
N LEU A 46 13.34 14.13 4.83
CA LEU A 46 13.08 13.08 3.85
C LEU A 46 11.68 13.24 3.22
N THR A 47 11.55 12.85 1.95
CA THR A 47 10.24 12.70 1.29
C THR A 47 9.63 11.35 1.63
N ILE A 48 8.34 11.20 1.32
CA ILE A 48 7.58 9.97 1.51
C ILE A 48 6.88 9.59 0.21
N ALA A 49 6.99 8.33 -0.18
CA ALA A 49 6.09 7.70 -1.15
C ALA A 49 5.34 6.54 -0.49
N PHE A 50 4.23 6.16 -1.12
CA PHE A 50 3.41 5.02 -0.69
C PHE A 50 3.56 3.87 -1.65
N ARG A 51 3.49 2.65 -1.12
CA ARG A 51 3.52 1.41 -1.88
C ARG A 51 2.35 0.53 -1.48
N GLY A 52 1.62 0.08 -2.51
CA GLY A 52 0.61 -0.98 -2.41
C GLY A 52 1.23 -2.35 -2.65
N SER A 53 0.58 -3.19 -3.45
CA SER A 53 1.08 -4.54 -3.81
C SER A 53 2.24 -4.57 -4.81
N GLY A 54 2.80 -3.41 -5.19
CA GLY A 54 4.02 -3.33 -5.99
C GLY A 54 3.88 -3.78 -7.45
N GLN A 55 2.70 -3.59 -8.05
CA GLN A 55 2.39 -4.04 -9.42
C GLN A 55 2.73 -3.01 -10.51
N SER A 56 3.23 -1.82 -10.16
CA SER A 56 3.75 -0.86 -11.13
C SER A 56 5.06 -1.38 -11.74
N TYR A 57 5.18 -1.25 -13.07
CA TYR A 57 6.36 -1.73 -13.80
C TYR A 57 7.61 -0.87 -13.57
N GLY A 58 7.43 0.43 -13.26
CA GLY A 58 8.51 1.39 -13.01
C GLY A 58 8.52 1.94 -11.58
N ASP A 59 9.11 3.12 -11.41
CA ASP A 59 9.42 3.77 -10.12
C ASP A 59 8.23 4.43 -9.39
N ALA A 60 7.01 4.34 -9.94
CA ALA A 60 5.83 5.00 -9.37
C ALA A 60 5.50 4.64 -7.90
N SER A 61 6.05 3.53 -7.38
CA SER A 61 5.85 3.07 -5.99
C SER A 61 7.17 2.82 -5.26
N MET A 62 8.14 3.71 -5.51
CA MET A 62 9.52 3.66 -5.04
C MET A 62 9.96 5.04 -4.52
N ASN A 63 10.99 5.10 -3.68
CA ASN A 63 11.46 6.37 -3.10
C ASN A 63 12.91 6.27 -2.57
N GLY A 64 13.85 6.05 -3.49
CA GLY A 64 15.26 5.82 -3.20
C GLY A 64 15.85 6.82 -2.20
N GLU A 65 16.59 6.31 -1.23
CA GLU A 65 17.24 7.04 -0.12
C GLU A 65 16.27 7.83 0.78
N HIS A 66 14.96 7.65 0.58
CA HIS A 66 13.90 8.31 1.31
C HIS A 66 12.93 7.28 1.91
N VAL A 67 11.81 7.74 2.45
CA VAL A 67 10.84 6.90 3.16
C VAL A 67 9.86 6.27 2.17
N LEU A 68 9.71 4.95 2.25
CA LEU A 68 8.69 4.21 1.51
C LEU A 68 7.73 3.54 2.49
N VAL A 69 6.46 3.93 2.44
CA VAL A 69 5.42 3.38 3.32
C VAL A 69 4.65 2.29 2.58
N ASP A 70 4.85 1.05 2.98
CA ASP A 70 4.12 -0.12 2.47
C ASP A 70 2.81 -0.28 3.26
N LEU A 71 1.70 -0.01 2.58
CA LEU A 71 0.33 -0.09 3.12
C LEU A 71 -0.40 -1.37 2.70
N SER A 72 0.29 -2.36 2.13
CA SER A 72 -0.33 -3.65 1.75
C SER A 72 -0.94 -4.41 2.93
N GLY A 73 -0.49 -4.13 4.16
CA GLY A 73 -1.08 -4.67 5.39
C GLY A 73 -2.40 -4.01 5.81
N TRP A 74 -2.76 -2.86 5.23
CA TRP A 74 -4.04 -2.17 5.49
C TRP A 74 -5.10 -2.68 4.53
N ASN A 75 -5.48 -3.95 4.68
CA ASN A 75 -6.26 -4.69 3.70
C ASN A 75 -7.60 -5.21 4.24
N LYS A 76 -8.21 -4.48 5.18
CA LYS A 76 -9.52 -4.82 5.73
C LYS A 76 -10.65 -4.28 4.87
N ILE A 77 -11.69 -5.09 4.73
CA ILE A 77 -13.00 -4.66 4.23
C ILE A 77 -13.78 -4.12 5.43
N ILE A 78 -14.12 -2.84 5.40
CA ILE A 78 -14.74 -2.11 6.52
C ILE A 78 -16.25 -2.29 6.51
N SER A 79 -16.89 -2.15 5.34
CA SER A 79 -18.34 -2.34 5.17
C SER A 79 -18.66 -2.79 3.74
N TRP A 80 -19.79 -3.48 3.58
CA TRP A 80 -20.32 -3.94 2.29
C TRP A 80 -21.86 -3.89 2.33
N ASP A 81 -22.46 -3.10 1.46
CA ASP A 81 -23.91 -3.07 1.24
C ASP A 81 -24.24 -3.68 -0.12
N SER A 82 -24.76 -4.92 -0.09
CA SER A 82 -25.13 -5.65 -1.29
C SER A 82 -26.39 -5.13 -1.99
N SER A 83 -27.17 -4.27 -1.35
CA SER A 83 -28.37 -3.67 -1.96
C SER A 83 -28.01 -2.48 -2.86
N THR A 84 -26.96 -1.74 -2.52
CA THR A 84 -26.49 -0.54 -3.24
C THR A 84 -25.22 -0.78 -4.06
N GLY A 85 -24.42 -1.78 -3.69
CA GLY A 85 -23.12 -2.03 -4.29
C GLY A 85 -21.98 -1.21 -3.69
N GLU A 86 -22.21 -0.56 -2.56
CA GLU A 86 -21.20 0.26 -1.89
C GLU A 86 -20.32 -0.60 -0.96
N ILE A 87 -19.00 -0.51 -1.18
CA ILE A 87 -17.99 -1.15 -0.35
C ILE A 87 -17.02 -0.10 0.20
N THR A 88 -16.76 -0.13 1.50
CA THR A 88 -15.68 0.66 2.11
C THR A 88 -14.55 -0.28 2.49
N VAL A 89 -13.34 0.03 2.04
CA VAL A 89 -12.15 -0.79 2.25
C VAL A 89 -10.97 0.06 2.66
N GLN A 90 -9.99 -0.54 3.33
CA GLN A 90 -8.68 0.09 3.50
C GLN A 90 -7.90 0.09 2.17
N CYS A 91 -6.95 1.01 2.03
CA CYS A 91 -6.21 1.25 0.79
C CYS A 91 -5.30 0.11 0.31
N GLY A 92 -5.00 -0.87 1.16
CA GLY A 92 -4.22 -2.05 0.81
C GLY A 92 -5.07 -3.24 0.35
N VAL A 93 -6.39 -3.10 0.23
CA VAL A 93 -7.27 -4.15 -0.33
C VAL A 93 -7.00 -4.32 -1.81
N THR A 94 -6.66 -5.54 -2.23
CA THR A 94 -6.45 -5.84 -3.65
C THR A 94 -7.77 -6.00 -4.41
N ILE A 95 -7.72 -5.89 -5.74
CA ILE A 95 -8.86 -6.22 -6.62
C ILE A 95 -9.34 -7.66 -6.39
N GLU A 96 -8.44 -8.61 -6.12
CA GLU A 96 -8.79 -9.98 -5.75
C GLU A 96 -9.67 -10.04 -4.50
N GLN A 97 -9.26 -9.34 -3.44
CA GLN A 97 -10.00 -9.32 -2.18
C GLN A 97 -11.38 -8.67 -2.36
N LEU A 98 -11.44 -7.55 -3.08
CA LEU A 98 -12.69 -6.86 -3.40
C LEU A 98 -13.62 -7.78 -4.20
N TRP A 99 -13.11 -8.37 -5.28
CA TRP A 99 -13.89 -9.25 -6.13
C TRP A 99 -14.43 -10.47 -5.38
N ARG A 100 -13.59 -11.17 -4.60
CA ARG A 100 -14.02 -12.32 -3.78
C ARG A 100 -15.10 -11.96 -2.77
N LYS A 101 -15.11 -10.72 -2.26
CA LYS A 101 -16.13 -10.25 -1.32
C LYS A 101 -17.49 -10.03 -1.98
N VAL A 102 -17.49 -9.40 -3.16
CA VAL A 102 -18.74 -8.86 -3.75
C VAL A 102 -19.41 -9.83 -4.73
N ILE A 103 -18.65 -10.77 -5.31
CA ILE A 103 -19.13 -11.60 -6.43
C ILE A 103 -20.32 -12.49 -6.09
N SER A 104 -20.36 -13.04 -4.87
CA SER A 104 -21.49 -13.88 -4.42
C SER A 104 -22.80 -13.10 -4.27
N SER A 105 -22.71 -11.78 -4.18
CA SER A 105 -23.87 -10.87 -4.10
C SER A 105 -24.30 -10.37 -5.49
N GLY A 106 -23.71 -10.87 -6.58
CA GLY A 106 -24.02 -10.47 -7.96
C GLY A 106 -23.35 -9.17 -8.41
N TRP A 107 -22.39 -8.65 -7.65
CA TRP A 107 -21.68 -7.41 -7.96
C TRP A 107 -20.33 -7.69 -8.63
N TRP A 108 -19.88 -6.72 -9.44
CA TRP A 108 -18.61 -6.77 -10.16
C TRP A 108 -17.85 -5.44 -10.00
N PRO A 109 -16.50 -5.45 -9.86
CA PRO A 109 -15.73 -4.21 -9.78
C PRO A 109 -15.90 -3.38 -11.07
N PRO A 110 -16.10 -2.05 -10.99
CA PRO A 110 -16.35 -1.23 -12.19
C PRO A 110 -15.16 -1.15 -13.14
N VAL A 111 -13.94 -1.37 -12.63
CA VAL A 111 -12.69 -1.41 -13.39
C VAL A 111 -11.87 -2.59 -12.90
N VAL A 112 -11.39 -3.42 -13.84
CA VAL A 112 -10.52 -4.56 -13.56
C VAL A 112 -9.23 -4.45 -14.38
N PRO A 113 -8.05 -4.44 -13.75
CA PRO A 113 -6.78 -4.50 -14.48
C PRO A 113 -6.56 -5.91 -15.06
N GLY A 114 -5.51 -6.06 -15.88
CA GLY A 114 -5.12 -7.37 -16.43
C GLY A 114 -4.65 -8.40 -15.39
N THR A 115 -4.49 -7.99 -14.13
CA THR A 115 -4.22 -8.84 -12.96
C THR A 115 -5.09 -8.40 -11.79
N MET A 116 -5.40 -9.30 -10.87
CA MET A 116 -6.19 -9.03 -9.65
C MET A 116 -5.34 -8.61 -8.43
N GLN A 117 -4.02 -8.58 -8.59
CA GLN A 117 -3.08 -8.24 -7.50
C GLN A 117 -2.96 -6.74 -7.14
N PRO A 118 -3.24 -5.76 -8.01
CA PRO A 118 -3.17 -4.33 -7.65
C PRO A 118 -4.09 -3.97 -6.48
N THR A 119 -3.66 -2.98 -5.71
CA THR A 119 -4.41 -2.28 -4.64
C THR A 119 -4.77 -0.89 -5.10
#